data_AF-A0A171KX41-F1
#
_entry.id   AF-A0A171KX41-F1
#
_cell.length_a   1.000
_cell.length_b   1.000
_cell.length_c   1.000
_cell.angle_alpha   90.00
_cell.angle_beta   90.00
_cell.angle_gamma   90.00
#
_symmetry.space_group_name_H-M   'P 1'
#
loop_
_entity.id
_entity.type
_entity.pdbx_description
1 polymer ?
#
loop_
_entity_poly.entity_id
_entity_poly.type
_entity_poly.pdbx_seq_one_letter_code
_entity_poly.pdbx_strand_id
1 'polypeptide(L)' 'MYGPLLSLPQLAELLHRSPDGLRVALRTSQPYALQIRQARVKIGRRVYFRTADIASYLSQAGA' A
#
# COMPACT_ATOMS: atom_id res chain seq x y z
N MET A 1 8.06 -14.45 -1.45
CA MET A 1 8.45 -13.46 -0.41
C MET A 1 8.53 -12.08 -1.04
N TYR A 2 7.95 -11.08 -0.39
CA TYR A 2 8.09 -9.69 -0.83
C TYR A 2 9.40 -9.12 -0.28
N GLY A 3 10.08 -8.29 -1.07
CA GLY A 3 11.25 -7.54 -0.59
C GLY A 3 10.85 -6.48 0.44
N PRO A 4 11.79 -5.64 0.91
CA PRO A 4 11.51 -4.57 1.89
C PRO A 4 10.53 -3.50 1.36
N LEU A 5 10.33 -3.47 0.04
CA LEU A 5 9.45 -2.53 -0.65
C LEU A 5 8.48 -3.28 -1.57
N LEU A 6 7.21 -2.92 -1.48
CA LEU A 6 6.15 -3.31 -2.40
C LEU A 6 6.00 -2.27 -3.49
N SER A 7 5.92 -2.71 -4.74
CA SER A 7 5.40 -1.88 -5.82
C SER A 7 3.88 -1.77 -5.72
N LEU A 8 3.29 -0.78 -6.38
CA LEU A 8 1.84 -0.61 -6.41
C LEU A 8 1.09 -1.86 -6.94
N PRO A 9 1.52 -2.56 -8.00
CA PRO A 9 0.87 -3.81 -8.42
C PRO A 9 0.91 -4.90 -7.35
N GLN A 10 2.03 -5.08 -6.66
CA GLN A 10 2.16 -6.06 -5.58
C GLN A 10 1.27 -5.72 -4.38
N LEU A 11 1.16 -4.43 -4.03
CA LEU A 11 0.22 -3.99 -3.01
C LEU A 11 -1.23 -4.24 -3.43
N ALA A 12 -1.56 -4.04 -4.70
CA ALA A 12 -2.90 -4.30 -5.22
C ALA A 12 -3.26 -5.80 -5.16
N GLU A 13 -2.32 -6.66 -5.53
CA GLU A 13 -2.44 -8.12 -5.40
C GLU A 13 -2.65 -8.53 -3.93
N LEU A 14 -1.86 -7.97 -3.01
CA LEU A 14 -1.97 -8.23 -1.56
C LEU A 14 -3.32 -7.79 -0.98
N LEU A 15 -3.89 -6.70 -1.49
CA LEU A 15 -5.19 -6.17 -1.05
C LEU A 15 -6.37 -6.74 -1.86
N HIS A 16 -6.13 -7.68 -2.77
CA HIS A 16 -7.13 -8.24 -3.69
C HIS A 16 -7.91 -7.14 -4.47
N ARG A 17 -7.19 -6.11 -4.94
CA ARG A 17 -7.73 -5.00 -5.73
C ARG A 17 -7.02 -4.90 -7.07
N SER A 18 -7.68 -4.28 -8.06
CA SER A 18 -7.00 -3.89 -9.29
C SER A 18 -6.00 -2.74 -9.01
N PRO A 19 -4.86 -2.66 -9.71
CA PRO A 19 -3.90 -1.58 -9.53
C PRO A 19 -4.50 -0.19 -9.74
N ASP A 20 -5.36 -0.02 -10.74
CA ASP A 20 -6.02 1.27 -11.00
C ASP A 20 -7.10 1.60 -9.97
N GLY A 21 -7.89 0.61 -9.55
CA GLY A 21 -8.84 0.79 -8.44
C GLY A 21 -8.12 1.20 -7.15
N LEU A 22 -6.97 0.60 -6.87
CA LEU A 22 -6.13 0.97 -5.74
C LEU A 22 -5.57 2.40 -5.88
N ARG A 23 -5.14 2.84 -7.08
CA ARG A 23 -4.70 4.23 -7.30
C ARG A 23 -5.80 5.23 -6.95
N VAL A 24 -7.03 4.96 -7.37
CA VAL A 24 -8.17 5.85 -7.10
C VAL A 24 -8.49 5.84 -5.61
N ALA A 25 -8.57 4.66 -5.00
CA ALA A 25 -8.78 4.49 -3.56
C ALA A 25 -7.77 5.28 -2.73
N LEU A 26 -6.47 5.20 -3.06
CA LEU A 26 -5.40 5.91 -2.38
C LEU A 26 -5.39 7.43 -2.61
N ARG A 27 -6.28 7.98 -3.45
CA ARG A 27 -6.51 9.43 -3.53
C ARG A 27 -7.55 9.90 -2.52
N THR A 28 -8.51 9.06 -2.15
CA THR A 28 -9.62 9.40 -1.23
C THR A 28 -9.17 9.53 0.22
N SER A 29 -9.75 10.46 0.99
CA SER A 29 -9.38 10.72 2.40
C SER A 29 -9.92 9.68 3.39
N GLN A 30 -10.12 8.44 2.95
CA GLN A 30 -10.58 7.36 3.82
C GLN A 30 -9.47 6.96 4.81
N PRO A 31 -9.80 6.56 6.05
CA PRO A 31 -8.82 6.22 7.07
C PRO A 31 -7.77 5.20 6.62
N TYR A 32 -8.20 4.12 5.94
CA TYR A 32 -7.28 3.10 5.40
C TYR A 32 -6.32 3.67 4.35
N ALA A 33 -6.80 4.59 3.51
CA ALA A 33 -6.00 5.20 2.46
C ALA A 33 -4.96 6.16 3.04
N LEU A 34 -5.24 6.79 4.19
CA LEU A 34 -4.26 7.60 4.91
C LEU A 34 -3.16 6.72 5.51
N GLN A 35 -3.52 5.60 6.15
CA GLN A 35 -2.57 4.64 6.72
C GLN A 35 -1.63 4.07 5.65
N ILE A 36 -2.17 3.56 4.55
CA ILE A 36 -1.37 3.03 3.44
C ILE A 36 -0.48 4.12 2.82
N ARG A 37 -0.93 5.38 2.80
CA ARG A 37 -0.13 6.50 2.29
C ARG A 37 1.09 6.79 3.17
N GLN A 38 1.03 6.56 4.47
CA GLN A 38 2.17 6.74 5.37
C GLN A 38 3.30 5.74 5.09
N ALA A 39 2.97 4.57 4.55
CA ALA A 39 3.96 3.58 4.13
C ALA A 39 4.67 3.93 2.81
N ARG A 40 4.26 4.99 2.09
CA ARG A 40 4.80 5.32 0.77
C ARG A 40 6.25 5.78 0.84
N VAL A 41 7.06 5.23 -0.06
CA VAL A 41 8.45 5.64 -0.28
C VAL A 41 8.59 6.00 -1.76
N LYS A 42 8.98 7.25 -2.04
CA LYS A 42 9.24 7.70 -3.41
C LYS A 42 10.73 7.51 -3.73
N ILE A 43 11.03 6.71 -4.74
CA ILE A 43 12.38 6.48 -5.24
C ILE A 43 12.41 6.89 -6.71
N GLY A 44 13.04 8.02 -6.98
CA GLY A 44 12.99 8.67 -8.30
C GLY A 44 11.54 8.94 -8.74
N ARG A 45 11.16 8.37 -9.90
CA ARG A 45 9.80 8.50 -10.47
C ARG A 45 8.82 7.43 -9.99
N ARG A 46 9.27 6.47 -9.18
CA ARG A 46 8.46 5.34 -8.73
C ARG A 46 8.01 5.51 -7.29
N VAL A 47 6.81 5.01 -7.01
CA VAL A 47 6.25 4.94 -5.66
C VAL A 47 6.26 3.48 -5.24
N TYR A 48 6.84 3.25 -4.08
CA TYR A 48 6.87 1.98 -3.38
C TYR A 48 6.19 2.12 -2.02
N PHE A 49 6.01 1.00 -1.32
CA PHE A 49 5.44 0.95 0.02
C PHE A 49 6.31 0.07 0.91
N ARG A 50 6.63 0.53 2.13
CA ARG A 50 7.39 -0.27 3.10
C ARG A 50 6.60 -1.51 3.47
N THR A 51 7.16 -2.68 3.21
CA THR A 51 6.48 -3.97 3.48
C THR A 51 6.14 -4.13 4.97
N ALA A 52 7.04 -3.68 5.86
CA ALA A 52 6.81 -3.73 7.30
C ALA A 52 5.57 -2.93 7.73
N ASP A 53 5.46 -1.66 7.30
CA ASP A 53 4.31 -0.82 7.62
C ASP A 53 3.00 -1.39 7.08
N ILE A 54 3.02 -1.93 5.84
CA ILE A 54 1.84 -2.57 5.25
C ILE A 54 1.46 -3.83 6.03
N ALA A 55 2.43 -4.64 6.46
CA ALA A 55 2.18 -5.82 7.29
C ALA A 55 1.60 -5.43 8.66
N SER A 56 2.13 -4.38 9.29
CA SER A 56 1.58 -3.84 10.54
C SER A 56 0.15 -3.33 10.35
N TYR A 57 -0.13 -2.62 9.26
CA TYR A 57 -1.48 -2.18 8.92
C TYR A 57 -2.44 -3.36 8.73
N LEU A 58 -2.06 -4.39 7.98
CA LEU A 58 -2.90 -5.58 7.75
C LEU A 58 -3.15 -6.36 9.05
N SER A 59 -2.14 -6.44 9.92
CA SER A 59 -2.28 -7.07 11.24
C SER A 59 -3.23 -6.30 12.16
N GLN A 60 -3.31 -4.97 12.02
CA GLN A 60 -4.23 -4.13 12.81
C GLN A 60 -5.64 -4.08 12.22
N ALA A 61 -5.78 -4.16 10.90
CA ALA A 61 -7.06 -4.10 10.21
C ALA A 61 -7.84 -5.42 10.24
N GLY A 62 -7.17 -6.54 10.53
CA GLY A 62 -7.75 -7.88 10.66
C GLY A 62 -8.04 -8.33 12.10
N ALA A 63 -7.88 -7.44 13.09
CA ALA A 63 -8.26 -7.64 14.49
C ALA A 63 -9.56 -6.87 14.79
#